data_AF-C4PLE7-F1
#
_entry.id   AF-C4PLE7-F1
#
_cell.length_a   1.000
_cell.length_b   1.000
_cell.length_c   1.000
_cell.angle_alpha   90.00
_cell.angle_beta   90.00
_cell.angle_gamma   90.00
#
_symmetry.space_group_name_H-M   'P 1'
#
loop_
_entity.id
_entity.type
_entity.pdbx_description
1 polymer ?
#
loop_
_entity_poly.entity_id
_entity_poly.type
_entity_poly.pdbx_seq_one_letter_code
_entity_poly.pdbx_strand_id
1 'polypeptide(L)'
;PCICGVFLNGQFVRGSPDPPKGNAALLHELMEPLPCNPYGIKQCTNKCLDSIVKHLPNSPAIICGTIDRDCYKERAYLFIRNCNDSWVNTNLSAGREYCCKEGVPYKCPILS
;
A
#
# COMPACT_ATOMS: atom_id res chain seq x y z
N PRO A 1 -7.76 -10.86 -12.17
CA PRO A 1 -6.33 -10.44 -12.09
C PRO A 1 -6.06 -10.00 -10.65
N CYS A 2 -4.88 -10.29 -10.11
CA CYS A 2 -4.52 -9.84 -8.77
C CYS A 2 -3.71 -8.55 -8.86
N ILE A 3 -4.16 -7.51 -8.17
CA ILE A 3 -3.53 -6.18 -8.19
C ILE A 3 -3.21 -5.78 -6.77
N CYS A 4 -2.00 -5.29 -6.56
CA CYS A 4 -1.45 -4.85 -5.30
C CYS A 4 -1.44 -3.34 -5.27
N GLY A 5 -1.96 -2.74 -4.21
CA GLY A 5 -1.92 -1.30 -3.99
C GLY A 5 -1.32 -1.00 -2.62
N VAL A 6 -0.39 -0.07 -2.55
CA VAL A 6 0.09 0.48 -1.28
C VAL A 6 -0.54 1.84 -1.05
N PHE A 7 -1.24 1.97 0.08
CA PHE A 7 -1.90 3.22 0.46
C PHE A 7 -1.43 3.67 1.83
N LEU A 8 -1.38 4.98 2.04
CA LEU A 8 -1.08 5.54 3.35
C LEU A 8 -2.34 5.67 4.22
N ASN A 9 -2.21 5.68 5.54
CA ASN A 9 -3.35 5.83 6.47
C ASN A 9 -4.15 7.13 6.27
N GLY A 10 -3.59 8.19 5.67
CA GLY A 10 -4.36 9.37 5.29
C GLY A 10 -5.37 9.11 4.16
N GLN A 11 -5.26 7.99 3.45
CA GLN A 11 -6.08 7.67 2.27
C GLN A 11 -7.29 6.80 2.60
N PHE A 12 -7.40 6.23 3.79
CA PHE A 12 -8.51 5.33 4.14
C PHE A 12 -8.81 5.36 5.63
N VAL A 13 -10.03 4.98 6.00
CA VAL A 13 -10.42 4.80 7.40
C VAL A 13 -10.24 3.35 7.79
N ARG A 14 -9.38 3.06 8.77
CA ARG A 14 -9.17 1.69 9.27
C ARG A 14 -10.49 1.11 9.78
N GLY A 15 -10.81 -0.11 9.33
CA GLY A 15 -12.06 -0.80 9.70
C GLY A 15 -13.29 -0.35 8.92
N SER A 16 -13.21 0.69 8.08
CA SER A 16 -14.27 1.02 7.15
C SER A 16 -14.30 0.04 5.97
N PRO A 17 -15.49 -0.33 5.45
CA PRO A 17 -15.62 -1.03 4.18
C PRO A 17 -15.31 -0.14 2.98
N ASP A 18 -15.16 1.18 3.16
CA ASP A 18 -14.89 2.11 2.09
C ASP A 18 -13.51 1.86 1.46
N PRO A 19 -13.39 1.95 0.12
CA PRO A 19 -12.11 1.84 -0.55
C PRO A 19 -11.18 3.01 -0.18
N PRO A 20 -9.85 2.82 -0.30
CA PRO A 20 -8.91 3.93 -0.17
C PRO A 20 -9.16 4.99 -1.24
N LYS A 21 -8.91 6.24 -0.89
CA LYS A 21 -9.06 7.43 -1.73
C LYS A 21 -7.74 7.77 -2.42
N GLY A 22 -7.85 8.34 -3.63
CA GLY A 22 -6.70 8.74 -4.42
C GLY A 22 -5.92 7.56 -4.98
N ASN A 23 -4.69 7.84 -5.45
CA ASN A 23 -3.86 6.85 -6.11
C ASN A 23 -3.04 6.04 -5.11
N ALA A 24 -2.80 4.77 -5.43
CA ALA A 24 -1.86 3.96 -4.69
C ALA A 24 -0.44 4.53 -4.86
N ALA A 25 0.32 4.63 -3.76
CA ALA A 25 1.73 5.02 -3.79
C ALA A 25 2.60 3.98 -4.53
N LEU A 26 2.15 2.72 -4.55
CA LEU A 26 2.71 1.66 -5.37
C LEU A 26 1.54 0.84 -5.92
N LEU A 27 1.54 0.61 -7.23
CA LEU A 27 0.59 -0.26 -7.90
C LEU A 27 1.35 -1.35 -8.64
N HIS A 28 0.95 -2.60 -8.44
CA HIS A 28 1.55 -3.74 -9.15
C HIS A 28 0.45 -4.70 -9.58
N GLU A 29 0.45 -5.10 -10.86
CA GLU A 29 -0.51 -6.07 -11.39
C GLU A 29 0.17 -7.40 -11.67
N LEU A 30 -0.42 -8.46 -11.14
CA LEU A 30 -0.02 -9.85 -11.37
C LEU A 30 -0.91 -10.45 -12.46
N MET A 31 -0.28 -10.89 -13.55
CA MET A 31 -0.95 -11.42 -14.74
C MET A 31 -1.69 -12.75 -14.49
N GLU A 32 -1.37 -13.47 -13.41
CA GLU A 32 -2.00 -14.76 -13.12
C GLU A 32 -3.43 -14.59 -12.58
N PRO A 33 -4.44 -15.25 -13.19
CA PRO A 33 -5.79 -15.26 -12.66
C PRO A 33 -5.82 -16.10 -11.37
N LEU A 34 -6.34 -15.53 -10.29
CA LEU A 34 -6.54 -16.20 -9.01
C LEU A 34 -8.03 -16.39 -8.74
N PRO A 35 -8.43 -17.47 -8.04
CA PRO A 35 -9.84 -17.73 -7.77
C PRO A 35 -10.45 -16.67 -6.85
N CYS A 36 -11.75 -16.46 -6.99
CA CYS A 36 -12.53 -15.50 -6.21
C CYS A 36 -12.98 -16.07 -4.86
N ASN A 37 -12.01 -16.46 -4.03
CA ASN A 37 -12.28 -17.07 -2.73
C ASN A 37 -11.18 -16.72 -1.72
N PRO A 38 -11.35 -17.06 -0.43
CA PRO A 38 -10.33 -16.77 0.59
C PRO A 38 -8.94 -17.32 0.26
N TYR A 39 -8.86 -18.45 -0.45
CA TYR A 39 -7.60 -19.03 -0.90
C TYR A 39 -6.90 -18.13 -1.94
N GLY A 40 -7.63 -17.67 -2.96
CA GLY A 40 -7.10 -16.75 -3.96
C GLY A 40 -6.73 -15.38 -3.38
N ILE A 41 -7.50 -14.88 -2.41
CA ILE A 41 -7.14 -13.67 -1.63
C ILE A 41 -5.81 -13.85 -0.89
N LYS A 42 -5.62 -15.00 -0.25
CA LYS A 42 -4.36 -15.31 0.44
C LYS A 42 -3.18 -15.43 -0.54
N GLN A 43 -3.37 -16.11 -1.67
CA GLN A 43 -2.34 -16.21 -2.71
C GLN A 43 -1.99 -14.84 -3.30
N CYS A 44 -3.00 -14.01 -3.57
CA CYS A 44 -2.84 -12.65 -4.07
C CYS A 44 -2.03 -11.81 -3.08
N THR A 45 -2.40 -11.85 -1.79
CA THR A 45 -1.66 -11.18 -0.70
C THR A 45 -0.19 -11.59 -0.66
N ASN A 46 0.10 -12.89 -0.71
CA ASN A 46 1.48 -13.39 -0.64
C ASN A 46 2.32 -12.94 -1.84
N LYS A 47 1.79 -13.08 -3.07
CA LYS A 47 2.50 -12.63 -4.28
C LYS A 47 2.71 -11.11 -4.31
N CYS A 48 1.73 -10.35 -3.81
CA CYS A 48 1.86 -8.91 -3.63
C CYS A 48 2.98 -8.56 -2.65
N LEU A 49 3.06 -9.28 -1.52
CA LEU A 49 4.12 -9.10 -0.55
C LEU A 49 5.49 -9.38 -1.17
N ASP A 50 5.66 -10.51 -1.87
CA ASP A 50 6.90 -10.90 -2.55
C ASP A 50 7.38 -9.87 -3.60
N SER A 51 6.43 -9.17 -4.22
CA SER A 51 6.71 -8.13 -5.20
C SER A 51 7.10 -6.81 -4.50
N ILE A 52 6.35 -6.40 -3.48
CA ILE A 52 6.54 -5.14 -2.77
C ILE A 52 7.80 -5.15 -1.89
N VAL A 53 8.18 -6.30 -1.32
CA VAL A 53 9.40 -6.39 -0.48
C VAL A 53 10.66 -5.94 -1.20
N LYS A 54 10.71 -6.13 -2.53
CA LYS A 54 11.82 -5.68 -3.39
C LYS A 54 11.95 -4.16 -3.45
N HIS A 55 10.84 -3.44 -3.23
CA HIS A 55 10.80 -1.99 -3.23
C HIS A 55 11.00 -1.38 -1.83
N LEU A 56 10.99 -2.18 -0.75
CA LEU A 56 11.11 -1.68 0.63
C LEU A 56 12.38 -0.87 0.91
N PRO A 57 13.57 -1.21 0.39
CA PRO A 57 14.77 -0.41 0.63
C PRO A 57 14.64 1.03 0.10
N ASN A 58 13.97 1.19 -1.05
CA ASN A 58 13.76 2.48 -1.71
C ASN A 58 12.36 3.06 -1.47
N SER A 59 11.56 2.45 -0.59
CA SER A 59 10.15 2.83 -0.41
C SER A 59 9.94 4.27 0.01
N PRO A 60 10.80 4.95 0.80
CA PRO A 60 10.59 6.36 1.14
C PRO A 60 10.62 7.25 -0.10
N ALA A 61 11.59 7.06 -1.00
CA ALA A 61 11.70 7.86 -2.21
C ALA A 61 10.51 7.59 -3.15
N ILE A 62 10.11 6.33 -3.30
CA ILE A 62 8.99 5.97 -4.17
C ILE A 62 7.68 6.55 -3.62
N ILE A 63 7.42 6.37 -2.32
CA ILE A 63 6.19 6.88 -1.69
C ILE A 63 6.14 8.39 -1.80
N CYS A 64 7.17 9.11 -1.34
CA CYS A 64 7.14 10.57 -1.35
C CYS A 64 7.08 11.15 -2.76
N GLY A 65 7.74 10.53 -3.74
CA GLY A 65 7.67 10.95 -5.14
C GLY A 65 6.32 10.66 -5.81
N THR A 66 5.47 9.80 -5.24
CA THR A 66 4.21 9.35 -5.88
C THR A 66 2.96 9.94 -5.23
N ILE A 67 2.95 10.18 -3.90
CA ILE A 67 1.72 10.56 -3.18
C ILE A 67 1.21 11.98 -3.45
N ASP A 68 1.96 12.79 -4.22
CA ASP A 68 1.61 14.18 -4.64
C ASP A 68 1.10 15.07 -3.49
N ARG A 69 1.59 14.83 -2.27
CA ARG A 69 1.29 15.62 -1.07
C ARG A 69 2.33 15.41 0.01
N ASP A 70 2.40 16.35 0.93
CA ASP A 70 3.15 16.17 2.16
C ASP A 70 2.45 15.15 3.07
N CYS A 71 3.25 14.41 3.83
CA CYS A 71 2.73 13.50 4.85
C CYS A 71 3.61 13.52 6.09
N TYR A 72 2.99 13.25 7.24
CA TYR A 72 3.65 13.26 8.53
C TYR A 72 3.30 12.00 9.31
N LYS A 73 4.31 11.18 9.60
CA LYS A 73 4.21 9.92 10.34
C LYS A 73 3.11 8.99 9.79
N GLU A 74 2.99 8.95 8.47
CA GLU A 74 2.02 8.07 7.84
C GLU A 74 2.58 6.67 7.67
N ARG A 75 1.73 5.66 7.79
CA ARG A 75 2.13 4.26 7.60
C ARG A 75 1.56 3.76 6.29
N ALA A 76 2.33 2.94 5.59
CA ALA A 76 1.90 2.30 4.36
C ALA A 76 1.20 0.96 4.65
N TYR A 77 0.12 0.68 3.91
CA TYR A 77 -0.70 -0.51 4.05
C TYR A 77 -0.88 -1.19 2.70
N LEU A 78 -0.85 -2.52 2.72
CA LEU A 78 -1.12 -3.32 1.54
C LEU A 78 -2.62 -3.54 1.38
N PHE A 79 -3.13 -3.15 0.22
CA PHE A 79 -4.43 -3.51 -0.29
C PHE A 79 -4.25 -4.40 -1.52
N ILE A 80 -5.24 -5.26 -1.74
CA ILE A 80 -5.31 -6.05 -2.97
C ILE A 80 -6.65 -5.83 -3.65
N ARG A 81 -6.67 -5.95 -4.97
CA ARG A 81 -7.87 -6.10 -5.78
C ARG A 81 -7.76 -7.43 -6.51
N ASN A 82 -8.78 -8.27 -6.42
CA ASN A 82 -8.80 -9.57 -7.10
C ASN A 82 -9.98 -9.61 -8.07
N CYS A 83 -10.81 -10.65 -8.00
CA CYS A 83 -12.00 -10.85 -8.82
C CYS A 83 -13.08 -9.77 -8.64
N ASN A 84 -13.14 -9.17 -7.46
CA ASN A 84 -14.04 -8.06 -7.19
C ASN A 84 -13.22 -6.81 -7.45
N ASP A 85 -13.72 -5.88 -8.28
CA ASP A 85 -13.06 -4.61 -8.59
C ASP A 85 -12.95 -3.65 -7.38
N SER A 86 -13.13 -4.17 -6.17
CA SER A 86 -12.97 -3.46 -4.91
C SER A 86 -11.62 -3.76 -4.25
N TRP A 87 -11.07 -2.73 -3.60
CA TRP A 87 -9.89 -2.86 -2.76
C TRP A 87 -10.23 -3.59 -1.47
N VAL A 88 -9.43 -4.58 -1.12
CA VAL A 88 -9.50 -5.35 0.13
C VAL A 88 -8.27 -5.04 0.96
N ASN A 89 -8.49 -4.55 2.19
CA ASN A 89 -7.41 -4.31 3.13
C ASN A 89 -6.86 -5.65 3.66
N THR A 90 -5.56 -5.89 3.48
CA THR A 90 -4.91 -7.12 3.98
C THR A 90 -4.56 -7.06 5.47
N ASN A 91 -4.72 -5.88 6.09
CA ASN A 91 -4.24 -5.50 7.42
C ASN A 91 -2.71 -5.53 7.58
N LEU A 92 -1.97 -5.83 6.51
CA LEU A 92 -0.51 -5.75 6.49
C LEU A 92 -0.08 -4.30 6.34
N SER A 93 0.88 -3.90 7.16
CA SER A 93 1.43 -2.55 7.17
C SER A 93 2.95 -2.58 7.21
N ALA A 94 3.58 -1.54 6.64
CA ALA A 94 5.01 -1.35 6.79
C ALA A 94 5.39 -1.17 8.26
N GLY A 95 6.51 -1.76 8.68
CA GLY A 95 7.06 -1.60 10.04
C GLY A 95 7.69 -0.23 10.31
N ARG A 96 7.53 0.75 9.42
CA ARG A 96 8.04 2.11 9.54
C ARG A 96 7.00 3.14 9.14
N GLU A 97 7.25 4.37 9.56
CA GLU A 97 6.48 5.54 9.18
C GLU A 97 7.22 6.33 8.10
N TYR A 98 6.45 7.07 7.31
CA TYR A 98 6.89 7.89 6.21
C TYR A 98 6.56 9.35 6.50
N CYS A 99 7.52 10.20 6.18
CA CYS A 99 7.39 11.64 6.24
C CYS A 99 7.92 12.21 4.94
N CYS A 100 7.07 12.97 4.25
CA CYS A 100 7.32 13.51 2.93
C CYS A 100 7.12 15.02 2.96
N LYS A 101 8.04 15.75 2.34
CA LYS A 101 7.94 17.19 2.13
C LYS A 101 8.38 17.51 0.71
N GLU A 102 7.51 18.14 -0.08
CA GLU A 102 7.78 18.55 -1.47
C GLU A 102 8.28 17.36 -2.32
N GLY A 103 7.65 16.19 -2.15
CA GLY A 103 8.01 14.96 -2.85
C GLY A 103 9.26 14.24 -2.34
N VAL A 104 9.96 14.80 -1.35
CA VAL A 104 11.23 14.26 -0.83
C VAL A 104 11.02 13.59 0.53
N PRO A 105 11.55 12.37 0.75
CA PRO A 105 11.51 11.73 2.06
C PRO A 105 12.45 12.41 3.05
N TYR A 106 11.99 12.58 4.29
CA TYR A 106 12.82 13.00 5.41
C TYR A 106 12.62 12.09 6.62
N LYS A 107 13.56 12.17 7.57
CA LYS A 107 13.47 11.40 8.81
C LYS A 107 12.31 11.91 9.65
N CYS A 108 11.32 11.05 9.91
CA CYS A 108 10.22 11.38 10.80
C CYS A 108 10.75 11.79 12.19
N PRO A 109 10.32 12.94 12.74
CA PRO A 109 10.75 13.38 14.06
C PRO A 109 10.38 12.36 15.13
N ILE A 110 11.36 11.99 15.95
CA ILE A 110 11.14 11.24 17.19
C ILE A 110 10.72 12.28 18.23
N LEU A 111 9.47 12.75 18.17
CA LEU A 111 8.90 13.45 19.32
C LEU A 111 8.79 12.41 20.44
N SER A 112 9.72 12.50 21.40
CA SER A 112 9.66 11.84 22.70
C SER A 112 8.61 12.48 23.59
#